data_AF-A0A641AJ27-F1
#
_entry.id   AF-A0A641AJ27-F1
#
_cell.length_a   1.000
_cell.length_b   1.000
_cell.length_c   1.000
_cell.angle_alpha   90.00
_cell.angle_beta   90.00
_cell.angle_gamma   90.00
#
_symmetry.space_group_name_H-M   'P 1'
#
loop_
_entity.id
_entity.type
_entity.pdbx_description
1 polymer ?
#
loop_
_entity_poly.entity_id
_entity_poly.type
_entity_poly.pdbx_seq_one_letter_code
_entity_poly.pdbx_strand_id
1 'polypeptide(L)'
;MKFEWGILQNEIDDGHGGVASLLKRMDSSLKGEGLPLEGFEFLNSAQEMLRITREIEDAALMAGPDSTVFVGFQNIDKLQNEYDRYRDLISNGVTIHAFGTGDSDSWAMDACTSWNPLSKSTSKVENQWMLVAKDPTPIAFIGWEVSRGIFGEGKLSDPGKLFEGFASSDSRIVDSLIQHLEATRIENSQKNDSSSKNLKEKTSPYSKIMLVTEDKSNTSDGGKILGYEDSLVNFCQENGAEAILYDISACSYFVKPVPAESDNLLKNVIDTETVENLGRLNLAAQGRVFENAGLKTSYLLPEKNGFKHLIERATQEKIDLIILDDYYSSPRLMDRIAGNSLSNIDQSATVEVMLYKELQSQSISVA
;
A
#
# COMPACT_ATOMS: atom_id res chain seq x y z
N MET A 1 -9.51 12.61 -2.73
CA MET A 1 -8.66 13.81 -2.90
C MET A 1 -7.46 13.61 -1.97
N LYS A 2 -6.22 13.66 -2.47
CA LYS A 2 -5.02 13.41 -1.65
C LYS A 2 -4.74 14.65 -0.80
N PHE A 3 -4.68 14.49 0.52
CA PHE A 3 -4.33 15.58 1.42
C PHE A 3 -2.82 15.85 1.35
N GLU A 4 -2.44 17.12 1.30
CA GLU A 4 -1.03 17.51 1.25
C GLU A 4 -0.47 17.62 2.67
N TRP A 5 0.25 16.57 3.09
CA TRP A 5 0.87 16.42 4.39
C TRP A 5 2.19 17.19 4.52
N GLY A 6 2.07 18.50 4.63
CA GLY A 6 3.18 19.38 4.94
C GLY A 6 2.71 20.78 5.34
N ILE A 7 3.54 21.51 6.08
CA ILE A 7 3.30 22.91 6.38
C ILE A 7 3.65 23.74 5.14
N LEU A 8 2.67 24.45 4.59
CA LEU A 8 2.87 25.29 3.41
C LEU A 8 3.58 26.59 3.79
N GLN A 9 4.30 27.19 2.84
CA GLN A 9 5.08 28.40 3.11
C GLN A 9 4.21 29.56 3.63
N ASN A 10 3.02 29.75 3.07
CA ASN A 10 2.05 30.75 3.53
C ASN A 10 1.57 30.48 4.98
N GLU A 11 1.52 29.22 5.40
CA GLU A 11 1.13 28.84 6.77
C GLU A 11 2.22 29.19 7.81
N ILE A 12 3.48 29.31 7.38
CA ILE A 12 4.62 29.74 8.20
C ILE A 12 4.60 31.26 8.36
N ASP A 13 4.26 32.00 7.30
CA ASP A 13 4.32 33.46 7.25
C ASP A 13 3.14 34.14 7.99
N ASP A 14 2.01 33.45 8.14
CA ASP A 14 0.78 33.95 8.78
C ASP A 14 0.84 34.07 10.33
N GLY A 15 1.98 33.74 10.96
CA GLY A 15 2.22 34.00 12.39
C GLY A 15 1.39 33.16 13.38
N HIS A 16 0.58 32.22 12.89
CA HIS A 16 -0.31 31.37 13.70
C HIS A 16 0.29 30.00 14.10
N GLY A 17 1.59 29.77 13.83
CA GLY A 17 2.24 28.47 14.04
C GLY A 17 1.79 27.48 12.97
N GLY A 18 2.71 27.06 12.10
CA GLY A 18 2.38 26.29 10.89
C GLY A 18 1.54 25.03 11.15
N VAL A 19 1.66 24.43 12.34
CA VAL A 19 0.86 23.29 12.79
C VAL A 19 -0.63 23.63 12.96
N ALA A 20 -0.96 24.79 13.51
CA ALA A 20 -2.35 25.20 13.69
C ALA A 20 -3.05 25.46 12.34
N SER A 21 -2.32 26.03 11.38
CA SER A 21 -2.81 26.23 10.02
C SER A 21 -3.00 24.91 9.27
N LEU A 22 -2.06 23.97 9.41
CA LEU A 22 -2.18 22.61 8.89
C LEU A 22 -3.46 21.94 9.41
N LEU A 23 -3.74 22.04 10.71
CA LEU A 23 -4.93 21.45 11.32
C LEU A 23 -6.25 22.05 10.82
N LYS A 24 -6.29 23.37 10.58
CA LYS A 24 -7.45 24.01 9.93
C LYS A 24 -7.67 23.49 8.51
N ARG A 25 -6.58 23.28 7.76
CA ARG A 25 -6.64 22.71 6.41
C ARG A 25 -7.07 21.24 6.44
N MET A 26 -6.64 20.48 7.44
CA MET A 26 -7.09 19.11 7.70
C MET A 26 -8.59 19.07 7.96
N ASP A 27 -9.12 19.87 8.88
CA ASP A 27 -10.57 19.89 9.17
C ASP A 27 -11.39 20.25 7.93
N SER A 28 -10.93 21.21 7.15
CA SER A 28 -11.62 21.63 5.92
C SER A 28 -11.60 20.56 4.82
N SER A 29 -10.50 19.81 4.70
CA SER A 29 -10.27 18.89 3.58
C SER A 29 -10.67 17.45 3.87
N LEU A 30 -10.45 16.97 5.10
CA LEU A 30 -10.64 15.58 5.49
C LEU A 30 -12.03 15.30 6.07
N LYS A 31 -12.74 16.32 6.59
CA LYS A 31 -14.12 16.10 7.06
C LYS A 31 -15.12 15.98 5.90
N GLY A 32 -14.87 16.68 4.78
CA GLY A 32 -15.85 16.83 3.70
C GLY A 32 -17.14 17.54 4.19
N GLU A 33 -18.31 16.97 3.89
CA GLU A 33 -19.60 17.42 4.43
C GLU A 33 -19.94 16.80 5.81
N GLY A 34 -19.04 16.00 6.39
CA GLY A 34 -19.26 15.28 7.63
C GLY A 34 -19.12 16.11 8.91
N LEU A 35 -19.20 15.43 10.05
CA LEU A 35 -18.92 16.01 11.37
C LEU A 35 -17.47 16.53 11.45
N PRO A 36 -17.21 17.56 12.29
CA PRO A 36 -15.85 18.01 12.60
C PRO A 36 -14.90 16.85 12.90
N LEU A 37 -13.61 17.05 12.62
CA LEU A 37 -12.61 16.10 13.07
C LEU A 37 -12.54 16.10 14.62
N GLU A 38 -12.51 14.92 15.23
CA GLU A 38 -12.53 14.75 16.69
C GLU A 38 -11.25 14.06 17.20
N GLY A 39 -11.13 13.92 18.53
CA GLY A 39 -10.05 13.14 19.12
C GLY A 39 -8.65 13.73 18.92
N PHE A 40 -8.50 15.06 18.85
CA PHE A 40 -7.20 15.71 18.83
C PHE A 40 -6.71 16.10 20.21
N GLU A 41 -5.41 15.94 20.42
CA GLU A 41 -4.67 16.52 21.51
C GLU A 41 -3.54 17.38 20.94
N PHE A 42 -3.52 18.68 21.29
CA PHE A 42 -2.44 19.58 20.89
C PHE A 42 -1.24 19.45 21.84
N LEU A 43 -0.05 19.36 21.28
CA LEU A 43 1.17 19.05 22.01
C LEU A 43 2.21 20.14 21.78
N ASN A 44 2.67 20.76 22.86
CA ASN A 44 3.71 21.80 22.83
C ASN A 44 4.91 21.46 23.73
N SER A 45 4.93 20.26 24.31
CA SER A 45 5.96 19.79 25.24
C SER A 45 6.62 18.54 24.67
N ALA A 46 7.94 18.60 24.47
CA ALA A 46 8.72 17.46 24.01
C ALA A 46 8.62 16.24 24.96
N GLN A 47 8.41 16.47 26.27
CA GLN A 47 8.19 15.39 27.23
C GLN A 47 6.84 14.71 27.04
N GLU A 48 5.78 15.49 26.78
CA GLU A 48 4.43 14.98 26.52
C GLU A 48 4.40 14.18 25.21
N MET A 49 5.03 14.73 24.17
CA MET A 49 5.23 14.05 22.89
C MET A 49 5.97 12.72 23.10
N LEU A 50 7.05 12.71 23.88
CA LEU A 50 7.81 11.49 24.15
C LEU A 50 6.95 10.44 24.87
N ARG A 51 6.16 10.86 25.86
CA ARG A 51 5.22 9.97 26.56
C ARG A 51 4.26 9.31 25.58
N ILE A 52 3.60 10.09 24.72
CA ILE A 52 2.66 9.57 23.73
C ILE A 52 3.34 8.60 22.77
N THR A 53 4.55 8.91 22.31
CA THR A 53 5.28 7.97 21.44
C THR A 53 5.60 6.66 22.12
N ARG A 54 5.93 6.67 23.42
CA ARG A 54 6.15 5.43 24.18
C ARG A 54 4.87 4.63 24.32
N GLU A 55 3.73 5.29 24.52
CA GLU A 55 2.43 4.61 24.60
C GLU A 55 2.05 3.94 23.28
N ILE A 56 2.33 4.58 22.15
CA ILE A 56 2.09 4.00 20.81
C ILE A 56 3.01 2.79 20.58
N GLU A 57 4.31 2.94 20.89
CA GLU A 57 5.30 1.86 20.75
C GLU A 57 4.97 0.66 21.65
N ASP A 58 4.63 0.90 22.91
CA ASP A 58 4.28 -0.16 23.85
C ASP A 58 2.96 -0.86 23.44
N ALA A 59 1.98 -0.12 22.89
CA ALA A 59 0.76 -0.70 22.35
C ALA A 59 1.03 -1.58 21.11
N ALA A 60 1.92 -1.14 20.22
CA ALA A 60 2.36 -1.93 19.07
C ALA A 60 3.10 -3.20 19.52
N LEU A 61 3.99 -3.08 20.51
CA LEU A 61 4.70 -4.20 21.11
C LEU A 61 3.73 -5.25 21.70
N MET A 62 2.70 -4.81 22.41
CA MET A 62 1.68 -5.68 22.99
C MET A 62 0.81 -6.38 21.93
N ALA A 63 0.54 -5.70 20.80
CA ALA A 63 -0.19 -6.30 19.68
C ALA A 63 0.66 -7.31 18.90
N GLY A 64 1.99 -7.15 18.90
CA GLY A 64 2.93 -8.11 18.34
C GLY A 64 2.88 -8.19 16.80
N PRO A 65 2.90 -9.39 16.19
CA PRO A 65 3.09 -9.57 14.75
C PRO A 65 2.05 -8.90 13.84
N ASP A 66 0.88 -8.55 14.37
CA ASP A 66 -0.21 -7.95 13.60
C ASP A 66 -0.10 -6.41 13.52
N SER A 67 0.85 -5.80 14.24
CA SER A 67 1.00 -4.33 14.26
C SER A 67 1.97 -3.84 13.20
N THR A 68 1.55 -2.79 12.49
CA THR A 68 2.40 -2.01 11.57
C THR A 68 2.46 -0.58 12.06
N VAL A 69 3.69 -0.07 12.21
CA VAL A 69 3.96 1.30 12.63
C VAL A 69 4.79 2.00 11.56
N PHE A 70 4.31 3.14 11.10
CA PHE A 70 5.12 4.07 10.31
C PHE A 70 5.72 5.08 11.27
N VAL A 71 7.03 5.29 11.17
CA VAL A 71 7.78 6.16 12.06
C VAL A 71 8.64 7.14 11.27
N GLY A 72 8.63 8.39 11.68
CA GLY A 72 9.48 9.44 11.11
C GLY A 72 10.56 9.86 12.09
N PHE A 73 11.76 9.98 11.55
CA PHE A 73 12.94 10.51 12.20
C PHE A 73 13.49 11.65 11.35
N GLN A 74 14.01 12.70 11.98
CA GLN A 74 14.65 13.79 11.23
C GLN A 74 15.88 13.30 10.46
N ASN A 75 16.62 12.35 11.04
CA ASN A 75 17.79 11.71 10.42
C ASN A 75 18.05 10.32 11.01
N ILE A 76 18.90 9.55 10.34
CA ILE A 76 19.28 8.19 10.75
C ILE A 76 19.90 8.13 12.15
N ASP A 77 20.65 9.15 12.58
CA ASP A 77 21.23 9.21 13.93
C ASP A 77 20.14 9.22 15.01
N LYS A 78 18.95 9.78 14.73
CA LYS A 78 17.82 9.70 15.66
C LYS A 78 17.32 8.28 15.84
N LEU A 79 17.20 7.51 14.76
CA LEU A 79 16.86 6.09 14.85
C LEU A 79 17.95 5.33 15.62
N GLN A 80 19.22 5.65 15.40
CA GLN A 80 20.33 4.99 16.10
C GLN A 80 20.25 5.16 17.62
N ASN A 81 19.84 6.34 18.10
CA ASN A 81 19.64 6.60 19.52
C ASN A 81 18.51 5.76 20.14
N GLU A 82 17.58 5.28 19.31
CA GLU A 82 16.43 4.47 19.70
C GLU A 82 16.60 2.99 19.30
N TYR A 83 17.81 2.59 18.89
CA TYR A 83 18.10 1.29 18.29
C TYR A 83 17.56 0.11 19.10
N ASP A 84 17.88 0.03 20.40
CA ASP A 84 17.48 -1.11 21.23
C ASP A 84 15.97 -1.27 21.29
N ARG A 85 15.23 -0.16 21.39
CA ARG A 85 13.77 -0.18 21.45
C ARG A 85 13.16 -0.68 20.15
N TYR A 86 13.63 -0.14 19.03
CA TYR A 86 13.11 -0.49 17.71
C TYR A 86 13.50 -1.91 17.30
N ARG A 87 14.69 -2.38 17.70
CA ARG A 87 15.08 -3.79 17.60
C ARG A 87 14.16 -4.69 18.40
N ASP A 88 13.77 -4.30 19.62
CA ASP A 88 12.86 -5.08 20.45
C ASP A 88 11.46 -5.17 19.82
N LEU A 89 10.95 -4.08 19.21
CA LEU A 89 9.71 -4.09 18.43
C LEU A 89 9.76 -5.08 17.25
N ILE A 90 10.82 -4.99 16.42
CA ILE A 90 11.04 -5.90 15.29
C ILE A 90 11.15 -7.35 15.75
N SER A 91 11.86 -7.60 16.86
CA SER A 91 12.04 -8.95 17.42
C SER A 91 10.74 -9.58 17.90
N ASN A 92 9.72 -8.77 18.19
CA ASN A 92 8.36 -9.21 18.55
C ASN A 92 7.41 -9.26 17.33
N GLY A 93 7.94 -9.10 16.12
CA GLY A 93 7.20 -9.22 14.87
C GLY A 93 6.49 -7.95 14.40
N VAL A 94 6.65 -6.83 15.10
CA VAL A 94 6.05 -5.55 14.68
C VAL A 94 6.70 -5.11 13.36
N THR A 95 5.88 -4.74 12.38
CA THR A 95 6.39 -4.19 11.11
C THR A 95 6.66 -2.70 11.26
N ILE A 96 7.90 -2.26 11.04
CA ILE A 96 8.30 -0.86 11.18
C ILE A 96 8.75 -0.28 9.83
N HIS A 97 8.01 0.71 9.34
CA HIS A 97 8.41 1.51 8.17
C HIS A 97 8.96 2.86 8.63
N ALA A 98 10.28 3.00 8.62
CA ALA A 98 10.96 4.19 9.08
C ALA A 98 11.27 5.16 7.93
N PHE A 99 11.17 6.46 8.20
CA PHE A 99 11.41 7.55 7.26
C PHE A 99 12.41 8.54 7.86
N GLY A 100 13.34 9.04 7.06
CA GLY A 100 14.24 10.10 7.52
C GLY A 100 15.37 10.40 6.56
N THR A 101 16.20 11.38 6.92
CA THR A 101 17.39 11.73 6.12
C THR A 101 18.60 10.85 6.47
N GLY A 102 19.50 10.66 5.51
CA GLY A 102 20.68 9.80 5.65
C GLY A 102 20.43 8.40 5.10
N ASP A 103 21.52 7.77 4.69
CA ASP A 103 21.50 6.40 4.19
C ASP A 103 21.51 5.41 5.36
N SER A 104 20.80 4.30 5.18
CA SER A 104 20.81 3.21 6.15
C SER A 104 22.07 2.38 6.02
N ASP A 105 22.80 2.22 7.12
CA ASP A 105 23.78 1.15 7.27
C ASP A 105 23.09 -0.19 7.59
N SER A 106 23.86 -1.29 7.54
CA SER A 106 23.37 -2.64 7.86
C SER A 106 22.63 -2.77 9.20
N TRP A 107 23.02 -1.99 10.22
CA TRP A 107 22.38 -2.04 11.55
C TRP A 107 20.93 -1.53 11.53
N ALA A 108 20.56 -0.64 10.60
CA ALA A 108 19.23 -0.05 10.57
C ALA A 108 18.16 -1.11 10.27
N MET A 109 18.51 -2.15 9.51
CA MET A 109 17.62 -3.27 9.19
C MET A 109 17.32 -4.16 10.40
N ASP A 110 18.10 -4.07 11.48
CA ASP A 110 17.77 -4.72 12.75
C ASP A 110 16.75 -3.91 13.57
N ALA A 111 16.59 -2.62 13.27
CA ALA A 111 15.71 -1.70 13.98
C ALA A 111 14.45 -1.33 13.17
N CYS A 112 14.42 -1.57 11.86
CA CYS A 112 13.21 -1.37 11.06
C CYS A 112 13.08 -2.39 9.94
N THR A 113 11.84 -2.65 9.53
CA THR A 113 11.55 -3.52 8.37
C THR A 113 11.94 -2.84 7.06
N SER A 114 11.85 -1.51 7.01
CA SER A 114 12.35 -0.72 5.90
C SER A 114 12.79 0.67 6.35
N TRP A 115 13.96 1.12 5.89
CA TRP A 115 14.37 2.52 5.96
C TRP A 115 14.08 3.22 4.64
N ASN A 116 13.35 4.32 4.68
CA ASN A 116 12.93 5.11 3.53
C ASN A 116 13.69 6.44 3.54
N PRO A 117 14.82 6.55 2.83
CA PRO A 117 15.64 7.75 2.85
C PRO A 117 14.91 8.92 2.16
N LEU A 118 15.04 10.10 2.74
CA LEU A 118 14.38 11.32 2.31
C LEU A 118 15.36 12.46 2.07
N SER A 119 15.00 13.36 1.15
CA SER A 119 15.63 14.67 1.07
C SER A 119 15.20 15.52 2.27
N LYS A 120 16.17 16.23 2.87
CA LYS A 120 15.94 17.09 4.03
C LYS A 120 14.85 18.13 3.73
N SER A 121 13.82 18.15 4.56
CA SER A 121 12.72 19.12 4.51
C SER A 121 12.22 19.42 5.92
N THR A 122 12.07 20.69 6.25
CA THR A 122 11.46 21.13 7.51
C THR A 122 9.94 21.22 7.43
N SER A 123 9.36 21.03 6.23
CA SER A 123 7.93 21.24 5.96
C SER A 123 7.16 19.98 5.61
N LYS A 124 7.84 18.85 5.36
CA LYS A 124 7.19 17.57 5.06
C LYS A 124 7.03 16.71 6.30
N VAL A 125 5.87 16.06 6.47
CA VAL A 125 5.56 15.28 7.69
C VAL A 125 6.49 14.10 7.85
N GLU A 126 6.89 13.45 6.76
CA GLU A 126 7.76 12.27 6.77
C GLU A 126 9.20 12.60 7.22
N ASN A 127 9.57 13.88 7.28
CA ASN A 127 10.84 14.34 7.85
C ASN A 127 10.74 14.69 9.34
N GLN A 128 9.53 14.70 9.91
CA GLN A 128 9.30 15.07 11.30
C GLN A 128 9.31 13.86 12.22
N TRP A 129 9.29 14.14 13.52
CA TRP A 129 9.04 13.12 14.52
C TRP A 129 7.58 12.69 14.43
N MET A 130 7.30 11.52 13.89
CA MET A 130 5.93 11.04 13.72
C MET A 130 5.83 9.55 13.98
N LEU A 131 4.68 9.11 14.48
CA LEU A 131 4.32 7.72 14.66
C LEU A 131 2.86 7.57 14.24
N VAL A 132 2.57 6.64 13.34
CA VAL A 132 1.20 6.31 12.99
C VAL A 132 1.02 4.80 12.92
N ALA A 133 -0.05 4.33 13.55
CA ALA A 133 -0.44 2.94 13.57
C ALA A 133 -1.96 2.84 13.44
N LYS A 134 -2.42 1.78 12.76
CA LYS A 134 -3.85 1.47 12.67
C LYS A 134 -4.27 0.44 13.71
N ASP A 135 -3.40 -0.50 13.99
CA ASP A 135 -3.63 -1.63 14.88
C ASP A 135 -2.62 -1.58 16.06
N PRO A 136 -3.05 -1.85 17.30
CA PRO A 136 -4.39 -2.31 17.70
C PRO A 136 -5.42 -1.19 17.85
N THR A 137 -4.98 0.08 17.91
CA THR A 137 -5.85 1.25 18.01
C THR A 137 -5.34 2.33 17.07
N PRO A 138 -6.21 2.89 16.20
CA PRO A 138 -5.81 3.95 15.29
C PRO A 138 -5.29 5.16 16.05
N ILE A 139 -4.06 5.56 15.75
CA ILE A 139 -3.42 6.72 16.36
C ILE A 139 -2.39 7.30 15.40
N ALA A 140 -2.44 8.62 15.22
CA ALA A 140 -1.45 9.41 14.50
C ALA A 140 -0.87 10.44 15.45
N PHE A 141 0.44 10.40 15.66
CA PHE A 141 1.21 11.38 16.38
C PHE A 141 2.16 12.09 15.43
N ILE A 142 2.20 13.41 15.47
CA ILE A 142 3.15 14.24 14.72
C ILE A 142 3.69 15.34 15.65
N GLY A 143 4.99 15.32 15.89
CA GLY A 143 5.76 16.38 16.53
C GLY A 143 6.61 17.13 15.51
N TRP A 144 6.16 18.32 15.12
CA TRP A 144 6.88 19.20 14.21
C TRP A 144 8.00 19.92 14.94
N GLU A 145 9.22 19.83 14.43
CA GLU A 145 10.31 20.65 14.96
C GLU A 145 10.20 22.07 14.39
N VAL A 146 9.88 23.04 15.24
CA VAL A 146 9.72 24.46 14.88
C VAL A 146 10.94 25.31 15.26
N SER A 147 12.02 24.66 15.71
CA SER A 147 13.31 25.29 16.02
C SER A 147 13.91 25.98 14.78
N ARG A 148 14.56 27.14 14.98
CA ARG A 148 15.20 27.88 13.88
C ARG A 148 16.66 27.46 13.71
N GLY A 149 17.00 26.95 12.52
CA GLY A 149 18.39 26.74 12.10
C GLY A 149 19.10 25.51 12.68
N ILE A 150 18.43 24.69 13.49
CA ILE A 150 19.00 23.51 14.17
C ILE A 150 18.17 22.22 13.96
N PHE A 151 17.41 22.17 12.85
CA PHE A 151 16.51 21.07 12.55
C PHE A 151 17.24 19.72 12.53
N GLY A 152 16.78 18.77 13.36
CA GLY A 152 17.36 17.43 13.47
C GLY A 152 18.69 17.34 14.25
N GLU A 153 19.24 18.46 14.73
CA GLU A 153 20.53 18.51 15.45
C GLU A 153 20.30 18.50 16.98
N GLY A 154 21.16 17.89 17.80
CA GLY A 154 20.99 17.95 19.27
C GLY A 154 19.83 17.11 19.85
N LYS A 155 19.66 17.12 21.16
CA LYS A 155 18.67 16.32 21.93
C LYS A 155 17.37 17.10 22.18
N LEU A 156 16.29 16.39 22.49
CA LEU A 156 14.96 16.99 22.74
C LEU A 156 14.96 18.13 23.78
N SER A 157 15.84 18.08 24.77
CA SER A 157 15.95 19.07 25.86
C SER A 157 17.01 20.14 25.64
N ASP A 158 17.70 20.15 24.49
CA ASP A 158 18.78 21.11 24.26
C ASP A 158 18.20 22.53 24.10
N PRO A 159 18.90 23.57 24.61
CA PRO A 159 18.43 24.95 24.49
C PRO A 159 18.12 25.35 23.04
N GLY A 160 16.94 25.93 22.82
CA GLY A 160 16.49 26.35 21.49
C GLY A 160 15.70 25.29 20.72
N LYS A 161 15.61 24.05 21.22
CA LYS A 161 14.71 23.04 20.67
C LYS A 161 13.25 23.33 21.01
N LEU A 162 12.43 23.42 19.98
CA LEU A 162 11.00 23.70 20.08
C LEU A 162 10.23 22.74 19.19
N PHE A 163 9.16 22.19 19.74
CA PHE A 163 8.27 21.28 19.03
C PHE A 163 6.81 21.70 19.22
N GLU A 164 6.04 21.63 18.14
CA GLU A 164 4.59 21.77 18.14
C GLU A 164 4.00 20.60 17.39
N GLY A 165 2.87 20.09 17.83
CA GLY A 165 2.34 18.86 17.27
C GLY A 165 0.95 18.52 17.73
N PHE A 166 0.51 17.34 17.33
CA PHE A 166 -0.74 16.79 17.80
C PHE A 166 -0.70 15.26 17.81
N ALA A 167 -1.58 14.69 18.61
CA ALA A 167 -2.01 13.30 18.47
C ALA A 167 -3.47 13.26 18.06
N SER A 168 -3.86 12.28 17.24
CA SER A 168 -5.26 12.04 16.91
C SER A 168 -5.58 10.58 16.69
N SER A 169 -6.73 10.15 17.22
CA SER A 169 -7.31 8.82 16.98
C SER A 169 -8.41 8.84 15.92
N ASP A 170 -8.65 9.97 15.22
CA ASP A 170 -9.64 10.04 14.16
C ASP A 170 -9.18 9.22 12.95
N SER A 171 -9.96 8.20 12.58
CA SER A 171 -9.58 7.27 11.52
C SER A 171 -9.37 7.96 10.18
N ARG A 172 -10.07 9.08 9.90
CA ARG A 172 -9.90 9.85 8.65
C ARG A 172 -8.50 10.44 8.53
N ILE A 173 -7.91 10.80 9.66
CA ILE A 173 -6.56 11.35 9.74
C ILE A 173 -5.53 10.24 9.65
N VAL A 174 -5.71 9.18 10.44
CA VAL A 174 -4.84 8.01 10.45
C VAL A 174 -4.75 7.39 9.06
N ASP A 175 -5.88 7.12 8.41
CA ASP A 175 -5.94 6.52 7.08
C ASP A 175 -5.32 7.43 6.01
N SER A 176 -5.59 8.74 6.08
CA SER A 176 -5.01 9.73 5.15
C SER A 176 -3.48 9.83 5.29
N LEU A 177 -2.95 9.79 6.52
CA LEU A 177 -1.52 9.84 6.78
C LEU A 177 -0.83 8.56 6.31
N ILE A 178 -1.37 7.39 6.64
CA ILE A 178 -0.84 6.11 6.16
C ILE A 178 -0.82 6.07 4.63
N GLN A 179 -1.89 6.51 3.97
CA GLN A 179 -1.94 6.57 2.51
C GLN A 179 -0.84 7.47 1.93
N HIS A 180 -0.56 8.61 2.55
CA HIS A 180 0.53 9.50 2.16
C HIS A 180 1.89 8.84 2.32
N LEU A 181 2.16 8.24 3.48
CA LEU A 181 3.44 7.60 3.78
C LEU A 181 3.72 6.39 2.90
N GLU A 182 2.71 5.59 2.59
CA GLU A 182 2.83 4.48 1.64
C GLU A 182 3.16 4.98 0.22
N ALA A 183 2.51 6.05 -0.23
CA ALA A 183 2.85 6.66 -1.51
C ALA A 183 4.31 7.16 -1.52
N THR A 184 4.75 7.84 -0.45
CA THR A 184 6.14 8.28 -0.30
C THR A 184 7.13 7.13 -0.31
N ARG A 185 6.81 6.01 0.37
CA ARG A 185 7.63 4.79 0.37
C ARG A 185 7.78 4.22 -1.04
N ILE A 186 6.68 4.08 -1.77
CA ILE A 186 6.68 3.56 -3.16
C ILE A 186 7.54 4.47 -4.06
N GLU A 187 7.35 5.79 -3.98
CA GLU A 187 8.14 6.75 -4.75
C GLU A 187 9.65 6.68 -4.43
N ASN A 188 10.02 6.42 -3.17
CA ASN A 188 11.41 6.28 -2.75
C ASN A 188 12.04 4.95 -3.20
N SER A 189 11.29 3.85 -3.14
CA SER A 189 11.75 2.56 -3.69
C SER A 189 12.05 2.68 -5.18
N GLN A 190 11.21 3.38 -5.94
CA GLN A 190 11.43 3.64 -7.36
C GLN A 190 12.65 4.53 -7.64
N LYS A 191 12.97 5.50 -6.76
CA LYS A 191 14.17 6.35 -6.89
C LYS A 191 15.46 5.61 -6.53
N ASN A 192 15.44 4.72 -5.54
CA ASN A 192 16.63 3.96 -5.11
C ASN A 192 16.99 2.81 -6.06
N ASP A 193 16.05 2.36 -6.90
CA ASP A 193 16.33 1.43 -8.01
C ASP A 193 17.06 2.08 -9.21
N SER A 194 17.45 3.37 -9.09
CA SER A 194 18.28 4.07 -10.09
C SER A 194 19.72 3.55 -10.18
N SER A 195 20.14 2.62 -9.31
CA SER A 195 21.26 1.74 -9.66
C SER A 195 20.77 0.70 -10.66
N SER A 196 20.80 1.12 -11.92
CA SER A 196 20.51 0.36 -13.13
C SER A 196 21.29 -0.96 -13.15
N LYS A 197 20.75 -1.99 -12.48
CA LYS A 197 20.93 -3.37 -12.89
C LYS A 197 20.05 -3.57 -14.12
N ASN A 198 20.65 -3.34 -15.29
CA ASN A 198 20.13 -3.75 -16.59
C ASN A 198 18.60 -3.64 -16.73
N LEU A 199 18.09 -2.44 -17.01
CA LEU A 199 16.86 -2.38 -17.81
C LEU A 199 17.18 -3.08 -19.12
N LYS A 200 16.82 -4.35 -19.23
CA LYS A 200 16.56 -4.94 -20.52
C LYS A 200 15.40 -4.15 -21.08
N GLU A 201 15.64 -3.44 -22.19
CA GLU A 201 14.60 -3.30 -23.21
C GLU A 201 14.03 -4.71 -23.43
N LYS A 202 12.89 -4.99 -22.81
CA LYS A 202 12.12 -6.18 -23.10
C LYS A 202 11.21 -5.76 -24.24
N THR A 203 11.71 -5.93 -25.46
CA THR A 203 10.84 -6.21 -26.59
C THR A 203 9.93 -7.38 -26.18
N SER A 204 8.61 -7.18 -26.21
CA SER A 204 7.57 -8.16 -25.84
C SER A 204 7.82 -9.56 -26.44
N PRO A 205 7.21 -10.65 -25.88
CA PRO A 205 5.86 -10.62 -25.32
C PRO A 205 5.57 -11.52 -24.11
N TYR A 206 4.70 -11.07 -23.21
CA TYR A 206 3.89 -12.00 -22.43
C TYR A 206 2.92 -12.68 -23.41
N SER A 207 2.97 -14.00 -23.52
CA SER A 207 2.09 -14.77 -24.41
C SER A 207 0.75 -15.10 -23.75
N LYS A 208 0.75 -15.24 -22.43
CA LYS A 208 -0.45 -15.43 -21.60
C LYS A 208 -0.42 -14.50 -20.39
N ILE A 209 -1.45 -13.69 -20.27
CA ILE A 209 -1.63 -12.75 -19.16
C ILE A 209 -2.86 -13.17 -18.37
N MET A 210 -2.70 -13.40 -17.07
CA MET A 210 -3.78 -13.68 -16.15
C MET A 210 -4.23 -12.40 -15.47
N LEU A 211 -5.54 -12.16 -15.44
CA LEU A 211 -6.17 -11.01 -14.83
C LEU A 211 -6.99 -11.50 -13.63
N VAL A 212 -6.62 -11.09 -12.42
CA VAL A 212 -7.41 -11.45 -11.23
C VAL A 212 -8.63 -10.54 -11.13
N THR A 213 -9.81 -11.15 -11.16
CA THR A 213 -11.10 -10.47 -11.16
C THR A 213 -12.14 -11.23 -10.33
N GLU A 214 -13.38 -10.74 -10.31
CA GLU A 214 -14.51 -11.31 -9.57
C GLU A 214 -15.77 -11.36 -10.46
N ASP A 215 -16.64 -12.35 -10.25
CA ASP A 215 -17.98 -12.40 -10.84
C ASP A 215 -18.97 -11.47 -10.11
N LYS A 216 -18.68 -10.16 -10.15
CA LYS A 216 -19.54 -9.11 -9.59
C LYS A 216 -19.84 -8.06 -10.64
N SER A 217 -21.04 -7.48 -10.55
CA SER A 217 -21.38 -6.36 -11.42
C SER A 217 -20.49 -5.16 -11.08
N ASN A 218 -19.98 -4.49 -12.11
CA ASN A 218 -19.12 -3.31 -12.02
C ASN A 218 -19.81 -2.08 -11.37
N THR A 219 -20.97 -2.23 -10.73
CA THR A 219 -21.89 -1.16 -10.32
C THR A 219 -22.07 -1.00 -8.81
N SER A 220 -21.46 -1.83 -7.97
CA SER A 220 -21.71 -1.77 -6.52
C SER A 220 -20.45 -1.94 -5.65
N ASP A 221 -20.17 -0.90 -4.87
CA ASP A 221 -19.38 -0.85 -3.63
C ASP A 221 -17.86 -0.66 -3.62
N GLY A 222 -17.25 -0.25 -4.73
CA GLY A 222 -15.90 0.29 -4.69
C GLY A 222 -15.59 1.00 -6.00
N GLY A 223 -15.51 2.33 -5.97
CA GLY A 223 -15.35 3.13 -7.19
C GLY A 223 -14.17 2.63 -8.04
N LYS A 224 -14.47 1.93 -9.14
CA LYS A 224 -13.46 1.61 -10.15
C LYS A 224 -13.16 2.87 -10.97
N ILE A 225 -11.89 2.96 -11.33
CA ILE A 225 -11.31 3.98 -12.19
C ILE A 225 -11.92 3.85 -13.59
N LEU A 226 -12.41 4.95 -14.16
CA LEU A 226 -12.86 5.00 -15.56
C LEU A 226 -11.74 4.48 -16.49
N GLY A 227 -12.05 3.55 -17.38
CA GLY A 227 -11.08 3.00 -18.35
C GLY A 227 -10.21 1.83 -17.85
N TYR A 228 -10.56 1.22 -16.70
CA TYR A 228 -9.86 0.05 -16.16
C TYR A 228 -9.77 -1.12 -17.16
N GLU A 229 -10.92 -1.54 -17.70
CA GLU A 229 -11.00 -2.67 -18.65
C GLU A 229 -10.31 -2.33 -19.98
N ASP A 230 -10.51 -1.11 -20.50
CA ASP A 230 -9.87 -0.63 -21.73
C ASP A 230 -8.34 -0.66 -21.64
N SER A 231 -7.79 -0.29 -20.48
CA SER A 231 -6.33 -0.31 -20.25
C SER A 231 -5.77 -1.73 -20.28
N LEU A 232 -6.48 -2.69 -19.66
CA LEU A 232 -6.08 -4.10 -19.66
C LEU A 232 -6.19 -4.71 -21.06
N VAL A 233 -7.24 -4.37 -21.81
CA VAL A 233 -7.42 -4.78 -23.21
C VAL A 233 -6.26 -4.27 -24.06
N ASN A 234 -5.95 -2.98 -23.99
CA ASN A 234 -4.86 -2.38 -24.77
C ASN A 234 -3.53 -3.06 -24.45
N PHE A 235 -3.23 -3.28 -23.18
CA PHE A 235 -1.99 -3.93 -22.77
C PHE A 235 -1.87 -5.37 -23.28
N CYS A 236 -2.96 -6.15 -23.25
CA CYS A 236 -3.00 -7.48 -23.83
C CYS A 236 -2.83 -7.45 -25.36
N GLN A 237 -3.43 -6.47 -26.05
CA GLN A 237 -3.28 -6.29 -27.50
C GLN A 237 -1.85 -5.91 -27.91
N GLU A 238 -1.22 -4.98 -27.19
CA GLU A 238 0.16 -4.56 -27.40
C GLU A 238 1.15 -5.73 -27.27
N ASN A 239 0.84 -6.69 -26.39
CA ASN A 239 1.63 -7.90 -26.19
C ASN A 239 1.22 -9.06 -27.12
N GLY A 240 0.10 -8.96 -27.84
CA GLY A 240 -0.48 -10.09 -28.59
C GLY A 240 -0.81 -11.28 -27.69
N ALA A 241 -1.17 -11.02 -26.42
CA ALA A 241 -1.31 -12.03 -25.39
C ALA A 241 -2.73 -12.62 -25.34
N GLU A 242 -2.84 -13.90 -24.96
CA GLU A 242 -4.10 -14.47 -24.50
C GLU A 242 -4.45 -13.93 -23.10
N ALA A 243 -5.68 -13.49 -22.91
CA ALA A 243 -6.20 -13.03 -21.62
C ALA A 243 -6.87 -14.19 -20.87
N ILE A 244 -6.46 -14.41 -19.61
CA ILE A 244 -7.03 -15.44 -18.74
C ILE A 244 -7.65 -14.77 -17.53
N LEU A 245 -8.98 -14.75 -17.44
CA LEU A 245 -9.69 -14.15 -16.31
C LEU A 245 -9.76 -15.17 -15.16
N TYR A 246 -9.08 -14.86 -14.05
CA TYR A 246 -9.09 -15.67 -12.84
C TYR A 246 -10.12 -15.11 -11.86
N ASP A 247 -11.17 -15.87 -11.59
CA ASP A 247 -12.26 -15.43 -10.73
C ASP A 247 -11.98 -15.77 -9.26
N ILE A 248 -11.43 -14.80 -8.53
CA ILE A 248 -11.08 -15.00 -7.12
C ILE A 248 -12.33 -15.24 -6.24
N SER A 249 -13.50 -14.76 -6.67
CA SER A 249 -14.77 -14.98 -5.97
C SER A 249 -15.31 -16.40 -6.12
N ALA A 250 -14.76 -17.19 -7.05
CA ALA A 250 -15.08 -18.60 -7.18
C ALA A 250 -14.57 -19.43 -6.00
N CYS A 251 -13.55 -18.95 -5.28
CA CYS A 251 -13.07 -19.61 -4.08
C CYS A 251 -14.09 -19.49 -2.94
N SER A 252 -14.57 -20.62 -2.43
CA SER A 252 -15.42 -20.67 -1.25
C SER A 252 -15.02 -21.83 -0.34
N TYR A 253 -15.08 -21.61 0.97
CA TYR A 253 -14.89 -22.66 1.98
C TYR A 253 -16.08 -23.61 2.07
N PHE A 254 -17.24 -23.23 1.53
CA PHE A 254 -18.51 -23.91 1.78
C PHE A 254 -19.07 -24.62 0.56
N VAL A 255 -18.77 -24.12 -0.65
CA VAL A 255 -19.31 -24.67 -1.90
C VAL A 255 -18.24 -24.67 -2.99
N LYS A 256 -18.25 -25.70 -3.83
CA LYS A 256 -17.42 -25.72 -5.04
C LYS A 256 -18.01 -24.74 -6.08
N PRO A 257 -17.17 -24.10 -6.92
CA PRO A 257 -17.66 -23.15 -7.91
C PRO A 257 -18.33 -23.81 -9.12
N VAL A 258 -18.30 -25.15 -9.20
CA VAL A 258 -18.98 -25.97 -10.22
C VAL A 258 -19.72 -27.14 -9.57
N PRO A 259 -20.74 -27.71 -10.24
CA PRO A 259 -21.39 -28.96 -9.82
C PRO A 259 -20.40 -30.13 -9.71
N ALA A 260 -20.71 -31.13 -8.88
CA ALA A 260 -19.82 -32.25 -8.60
C ALA A 260 -19.46 -33.07 -9.86
N GLU A 261 -20.40 -33.25 -10.78
CA GLU A 261 -20.17 -33.88 -12.09
C GLU A 261 -19.19 -33.11 -13.00
N SER A 262 -18.87 -31.86 -12.67
CA SER A 262 -18.06 -30.95 -13.50
C SER A 262 -16.69 -30.59 -12.87
N ASP A 263 -16.20 -31.41 -11.93
CA ASP A 263 -14.90 -31.19 -11.24
C ASP A 263 -13.70 -31.05 -12.21
N ASN A 264 -13.79 -31.56 -13.43
CA ASN A 264 -12.77 -31.40 -14.46
C ASN A 264 -12.62 -29.94 -14.95
N LEU A 265 -13.67 -29.12 -14.84
CA LEU A 265 -13.65 -27.70 -15.21
C LEU A 265 -12.76 -26.87 -14.27
N LEU A 266 -12.57 -27.30 -13.02
CA LEU A 266 -11.70 -26.61 -12.05
C LEU A 266 -10.21 -26.78 -12.36
N LYS A 267 -9.86 -27.77 -13.19
CA LYS A 267 -8.47 -28.15 -13.48
C LYS A 267 -7.91 -27.52 -14.73
N ASN A 268 -8.77 -26.95 -15.58
CA ASN A 268 -8.42 -26.43 -16.90
C ASN A 268 -8.96 -25.01 -17.06
N VAL A 269 -8.42 -24.26 -18.02
CA VAL A 269 -9.09 -23.09 -18.53
C VAL A 269 -10.41 -23.47 -19.21
N ILE A 270 -11.44 -22.64 -19.05
CA ILE A 270 -12.76 -22.82 -19.67
C ILE A 270 -13.07 -21.64 -20.59
N ASP A 271 -14.06 -21.80 -21.47
CA ASP A 271 -14.51 -20.78 -22.41
C ASP A 271 -15.70 -19.95 -21.87
N THR A 272 -16.04 -18.89 -22.59
CA THR A 272 -17.13 -17.96 -22.21
C THR A 272 -18.47 -18.67 -22.11
N GLU A 273 -18.79 -19.58 -23.05
CA GLU A 273 -20.06 -20.32 -23.03
C GLU A 273 -20.19 -21.20 -21.77
N THR A 274 -19.10 -21.86 -21.37
CA THR A 274 -19.06 -22.66 -20.15
C THR A 274 -19.26 -21.80 -18.90
N VAL A 275 -18.63 -20.62 -18.84
CA VAL A 275 -18.80 -19.67 -17.73
C VAL A 275 -20.25 -19.17 -17.63
N GLU A 276 -20.89 -18.88 -18.76
CA GLU A 276 -22.31 -18.49 -18.80
C GLU A 276 -23.23 -19.61 -18.33
N ASN A 277 -22.97 -20.84 -18.76
CA ASN A 277 -23.73 -22.03 -18.33
C ASN A 277 -23.58 -22.31 -16.82
N LEU A 278 -22.48 -21.88 -16.21
CA LEU A 278 -22.26 -21.93 -14.76
C LEU A 278 -22.93 -20.77 -14.00
N GLY A 279 -23.58 -19.84 -14.72
CA GLY A 279 -24.30 -18.70 -14.13
C GLY A 279 -23.42 -17.50 -13.78
N ARG A 280 -22.15 -17.48 -14.21
CA ARG A 280 -21.18 -16.42 -13.90
C ARG A 280 -21.23 -15.29 -14.92
N LEU A 281 -22.38 -14.63 -14.99
CA LEU A 281 -22.71 -13.71 -16.08
C LEU A 281 -21.87 -12.42 -16.07
N ASN A 282 -21.43 -11.94 -14.90
CA ASN A 282 -20.60 -10.73 -14.86
C ASN A 282 -19.18 -11.04 -15.31
N LEU A 283 -18.65 -12.21 -14.93
CA LEU A 283 -17.35 -12.68 -15.41
C LEU A 283 -17.36 -12.87 -16.93
N ALA A 284 -18.40 -13.51 -17.48
CA ALA A 284 -18.56 -13.66 -18.92
C ALA A 284 -18.68 -12.30 -19.65
N ALA A 285 -19.40 -11.34 -19.07
CA ALA A 285 -19.50 -10.00 -19.62
C ALA A 285 -18.14 -9.28 -19.67
N GLN A 286 -17.31 -9.44 -18.63
CA GLN A 286 -15.95 -8.91 -18.62
C GLN A 286 -15.09 -9.53 -19.72
N GLY A 287 -15.09 -10.86 -19.85
CA GLY A 287 -14.30 -11.53 -20.90
C GLY A 287 -14.75 -11.17 -22.32
N ARG A 288 -16.05 -10.90 -22.53
CA ARG A 288 -16.55 -10.37 -23.82
C ARG A 288 -15.92 -9.03 -24.20
N VAL A 289 -15.52 -8.18 -23.24
CA VAL A 289 -14.81 -6.93 -23.55
C VAL A 289 -13.49 -7.24 -24.26
N PHE A 290 -12.76 -8.26 -23.82
CA PHE A 290 -11.51 -8.72 -24.42
C PHE A 290 -11.75 -9.42 -25.77
N GLU A 291 -12.76 -10.29 -25.86
CA GLU A 291 -13.11 -10.99 -27.11
C GLU A 291 -13.53 -10.01 -28.22
N ASN A 292 -14.33 -8.99 -27.88
CA ASN A 292 -14.75 -7.95 -28.82
C ASN A 292 -13.56 -7.13 -29.35
N ALA A 293 -12.48 -7.05 -28.57
CA ALA A 293 -11.21 -6.45 -28.98
C ALA A 293 -10.31 -7.41 -29.78
N GLY A 294 -10.79 -8.61 -30.11
CA GLY A 294 -10.08 -9.62 -30.90
C GLY A 294 -9.07 -10.45 -30.11
N LEU A 295 -9.08 -10.38 -28.77
CA LEU A 295 -8.19 -11.17 -27.93
C LEU A 295 -8.77 -12.57 -27.69
N LYS A 296 -7.89 -13.57 -27.69
CA LYS A 296 -8.25 -14.89 -27.18
C LYS A 296 -8.45 -14.78 -25.67
N THR A 297 -9.62 -15.19 -25.20
CA THR A 297 -10.01 -15.08 -23.79
C THR A 297 -10.41 -16.44 -23.24
N SER A 298 -9.91 -16.77 -22.06
CA SER A 298 -10.31 -17.97 -21.31
C SER A 298 -10.41 -17.65 -19.81
N TYR A 299 -10.95 -18.58 -19.03
CA TYR A 299 -11.26 -18.34 -17.62
C TYR A 299 -10.74 -19.45 -16.72
N LEU A 300 -10.42 -19.08 -15.48
CA LEU A 300 -10.04 -20.02 -14.43
C LEU A 300 -10.91 -19.83 -13.20
N LEU A 301 -11.50 -20.93 -12.74
CA LEU A 301 -12.29 -20.99 -11.52
C LEU A 301 -11.49 -21.74 -10.45
N PRO A 302 -10.84 -21.02 -9.51
CA PRO A 302 -10.05 -21.65 -8.46
C PRO A 302 -10.85 -22.49 -7.48
N GLU A 303 -10.27 -23.62 -7.08
CA GLU A 303 -10.83 -24.51 -6.04
C GLU A 303 -10.34 -24.17 -4.62
N LYS A 304 -9.26 -23.38 -4.50
CA LYS A 304 -8.64 -23.01 -3.23
C LYS A 304 -8.35 -21.52 -3.18
N ASN A 305 -8.51 -20.95 -1.99
CA ASN A 305 -8.18 -19.56 -1.71
C ASN A 305 -6.66 -19.32 -1.72
N GLY A 306 -6.27 -18.06 -1.89
CA GLY A 306 -4.94 -17.57 -1.58
C GLY A 306 -4.01 -17.47 -2.77
N PHE A 307 -3.08 -16.51 -2.69
CA PHE A 307 -2.16 -16.21 -3.77
C PHE A 307 -1.11 -17.30 -4.01
N LYS A 308 -0.85 -18.15 -3.01
CA LYS A 308 -0.08 -19.37 -3.24
C LYS A 308 -0.74 -20.26 -4.31
N HIS A 309 -2.05 -20.47 -4.23
CA HIS A 309 -2.77 -21.28 -5.20
C HIS A 309 -2.90 -20.59 -6.56
N LEU A 310 -3.08 -19.27 -6.57
CA LEU A 310 -3.03 -18.45 -7.79
C LEU A 310 -1.72 -18.70 -8.56
N ILE A 311 -0.57 -18.66 -7.88
CA ILE A 311 0.75 -18.89 -8.48
C ILE A 311 0.90 -20.34 -8.95
N GLU A 312 0.43 -21.32 -8.18
CA GLU A 312 0.41 -22.73 -8.60
C GLU A 312 -0.37 -22.91 -9.91
N ARG A 313 -1.56 -22.30 -10.02
CA ARG A 313 -2.39 -22.34 -11.23
C ARG A 313 -1.74 -21.61 -12.40
N ALA A 314 -1.17 -20.44 -12.15
CA ALA A 314 -0.45 -19.69 -13.18
C ALA A 314 0.73 -20.48 -13.75
N THR A 315 1.47 -21.18 -12.88
CA THR A 315 2.59 -22.05 -13.29
C THR A 315 2.10 -23.24 -14.12
N GLN A 316 0.99 -23.88 -13.73
CA GLN A 316 0.41 -25.02 -14.46
C GLN A 316 -0.07 -24.63 -15.86
N GLU A 317 -0.69 -23.46 -15.99
CA GLU A 317 -1.23 -22.95 -17.26
C GLU A 317 -0.19 -22.22 -18.13
N LYS A 318 1.06 -22.14 -17.63
CA LYS A 318 2.20 -21.45 -18.25
C LYS A 318 1.88 -19.98 -18.53
N ILE A 319 1.35 -19.30 -17.52
CA ILE A 319 1.11 -17.87 -17.55
C ILE A 319 2.43 -17.15 -17.34
N ASP A 320 2.65 -16.12 -18.14
CA ASP A 320 3.88 -15.33 -18.11
C ASP A 320 3.76 -14.16 -17.13
N LEU A 321 2.55 -13.61 -16.98
CA LEU A 321 2.25 -12.45 -16.13
C LEU A 321 0.89 -12.57 -15.46
N ILE A 322 0.84 -12.22 -14.18
CA ILE A 322 -0.40 -12.03 -13.42
C ILE A 322 -0.56 -10.54 -13.12
N ILE A 323 -1.72 -9.98 -13.45
CA ILE A 323 -2.11 -8.62 -13.11
C ILE A 323 -3.12 -8.68 -11.96
N LEU A 324 -2.79 -7.97 -10.88
CA LEU A 324 -3.59 -7.84 -9.67
C LEU A 324 -4.12 -6.40 -9.53
N ASP A 325 -5.31 -6.27 -8.95
CA ASP A 325 -5.80 -4.97 -8.49
C ASP A 325 -4.86 -4.39 -7.40
N ASP A 326 -4.68 -3.06 -7.41
CA ASP A 326 -3.84 -2.35 -6.44
C ASP A 326 -4.29 -2.59 -5.00
N TYR A 327 -5.58 -2.88 -4.78
CA TYR A 327 -6.15 -3.28 -3.50
C TYR A 327 -5.33 -4.37 -2.80
N TYR A 328 -4.78 -5.33 -3.56
CA TYR A 328 -4.04 -6.46 -2.99
C TYR A 328 -2.63 -6.09 -2.49
N SER A 329 -2.18 -4.85 -2.70
CA SER A 329 -1.02 -4.31 -1.99
C SER A 329 -1.28 -4.10 -0.49
N SER A 330 -2.54 -3.87 -0.10
CA SER A 330 -2.96 -3.75 1.31
C SER A 330 -4.41 -4.26 1.49
N PRO A 331 -4.64 -5.57 1.33
CA PRO A 331 -5.98 -6.15 1.34
C PRO A 331 -6.55 -6.19 2.75
N ARG A 332 -7.89 -6.22 2.88
CA ARG A 332 -8.59 -6.31 4.17
C ARG A 332 -8.31 -7.64 4.88
N LEU A 333 -8.60 -7.69 6.19
CA LEU A 333 -8.35 -8.85 7.03
C LEU A 333 -8.91 -10.16 6.46
N MET A 334 -10.14 -10.17 5.96
CA MET A 334 -10.76 -11.38 5.41
C MET A 334 -10.00 -11.92 4.19
N ASP A 335 -9.50 -11.05 3.32
CA ASP A 335 -8.69 -11.43 2.17
C ASP A 335 -7.31 -11.92 2.60
N ARG A 336 -6.70 -11.30 3.62
CA ARG A 336 -5.43 -11.78 4.21
C ARG A 336 -5.58 -13.17 4.81
N ILE A 337 -6.65 -13.43 5.56
CA ILE A 337 -6.97 -14.75 6.13
C ILE A 337 -7.21 -15.78 5.03
N ALA A 338 -7.88 -15.39 3.94
CA ALA A 338 -8.03 -16.23 2.75
C ALA A 338 -6.71 -16.46 2.01
N GLY A 339 -5.64 -15.76 2.37
CA GLY A 339 -4.32 -15.88 1.78
C GLY A 339 -4.10 -14.98 0.55
N ASN A 340 -5.02 -14.06 0.25
CA ASN A 340 -4.99 -13.15 -0.90
C ASN A 340 -4.15 -11.91 -0.57
N SER A 341 -2.85 -12.11 -0.34
CA SER A 341 -1.89 -11.04 -0.04
C SER A 341 -0.59 -11.27 -0.79
N LEU A 342 0.06 -10.18 -1.22
CA LEU A 342 1.36 -10.24 -1.91
C LEU A 342 2.44 -10.95 -1.08
N SER A 343 2.36 -10.92 0.26
CA SER A 343 3.30 -11.63 1.13
C SER A 343 3.24 -13.15 0.97
N ASN A 344 2.14 -13.68 0.43
CA ASN A 344 1.93 -15.11 0.17
C ASN A 344 2.34 -15.53 -1.24
N ILE A 345 2.92 -14.61 -2.03
CA ILE A 345 3.53 -14.93 -3.32
C ILE A 345 4.97 -15.36 -3.05
N ASP A 346 5.30 -16.58 -3.46
CA ASP A 346 6.64 -17.12 -3.34
C ASP A 346 7.58 -16.37 -4.30
N GLN A 347 8.61 -15.71 -3.75
CA GLN A 347 9.59 -14.96 -4.54
C GLN A 347 10.45 -15.86 -5.46
N SER A 348 10.39 -17.18 -5.29
CA SER A 348 11.02 -18.15 -6.18
C SER A 348 10.16 -18.52 -7.41
N ALA A 349 8.93 -18.03 -7.49
CA ALA A 349 8.03 -18.29 -8.61
C ALA A 349 8.58 -17.68 -9.91
N THR A 350 8.51 -18.46 -11.00
CA THR A 350 8.92 -18.04 -12.34
C THR A 350 7.90 -17.15 -13.04
N VAL A 351 6.70 -16.99 -12.45
CA VAL A 351 5.61 -16.19 -13.01
C VAL A 351 5.74 -14.76 -12.52
N GLU A 352 5.71 -13.81 -13.44
CA GLU A 352 5.78 -12.38 -13.09
C GLU A 352 4.43 -11.93 -12.51
N VAL A 353 4.47 -11.08 -11.47
CA VAL A 353 3.26 -10.51 -10.86
C VAL A 353 3.40 -8.99 -10.85
N MET A 354 2.35 -8.32 -11.32
CA MET A 354 2.30 -6.87 -11.46
C MET A 354 1.00 -6.33 -10.87
N LEU A 355 1.09 -5.16 -10.23
CA LEU A 355 -0.09 -4.41 -9.80
C LEU A 355 -0.60 -3.52 -10.95
N TYR A 356 -1.92 -3.32 -11.03
CA TYR A 356 -2.53 -2.53 -12.10
C TYR A 356 -1.93 -1.11 -12.25
N LYS A 357 -1.59 -0.42 -11.14
CA LYS A 357 -0.91 0.90 -11.19
C LYS A 357 0.43 0.87 -11.92
N GLU A 358 1.12 -0.27 -11.91
CA GLU A 358 2.43 -0.42 -12.56
C GLU A 358 2.26 -0.49 -14.08
N LEU A 359 1.19 -1.11 -14.58
CA LEU A 359 0.79 -1.07 -15.99
C LEU A 359 0.53 0.36 -16.45
N GLN A 360 -0.21 1.15 -15.66
CA GLN A 360 -0.47 2.56 -16.00
C GLN A 360 0.82 3.40 -16.07
N SER A 361 1.82 3.09 -15.25
CA SER A 361 3.11 3.79 -15.27
C SER A 361 3.95 3.46 -16.51
N GLN A 362 3.77 2.28 -17.10
CA GLN A 362 4.47 1.88 -18.34
C GLN A 362 3.87 2.56 -19.57
N SER A 363 2.54 2.74 -19.62
CA SER A 363 1.86 3.43 -20.73
C SER A 363 2.20 4.92 -20.84
N ILE A 364 2.68 5.57 -19.78
CA ILE A 364 3.05 6.99 -19.77
C ILE A 364 4.44 7.23 -20.38
N SER A 365 5.29 6.20 -20.47
CA SER A 365 6.69 6.35 -20.92
C SER A 365 6.87 6.24 -22.45
N VAL A 366 5.79 6.10 -23.23
CA VAL A 366 5.82 5.93 -24.70
C VAL A 366 5.19 7.13 -25.45
N ALA A 367 4.88 8.23 -24.76
CA ALA A 367 4.31 9.44 -25.38
C ALA A 367 5.34 10.57 -25.55
#